data_AF-A0A9D6SHA0-F1
#
_entry.id   AF-A0A9D6SHA0-F1
#
_cell.length_a   1.000
_cell.length_b   1.000
_cell.length_c   1.000
_cell.angle_alpha   90.00
_cell.angle_beta   90.00
_cell.angle_gamma   90.00
#
_symmetry.space_group_name_H-M   'P 1'
#
loop_
_entity.id
_entity.type
_entity.pdbx_description
1 polymer ?
#
loop_
_entity_poly.entity_id
_entity_poly.type
_entity_poly.pdbx_seq_one_letter_code
_entity_poly.pdbx_strand_id
1 'polypeptide(L)'
;MALKDRIQGPAGQKVFAGTNILVYTLVGLAIVVLVNWFTDRNNHRWDLTPEKKYTLSDQTAKILKGLSREVTIYCFDREGGTRSRRDLLGNYEVLSKNVKVRFVDPDRNPALAKQYGVRTYGTIVVATSEKHYEAQGESEEGVTNAIVRLLKGQKEVYFIQGHGERDIDNTDRAGLSNLKKALENENYVIKTQVLLQNLTIPADAALLVVAGPRNDYLPQETEAIQKYLAGGGRALFMLDPAVELPNLTQMLAAWNIKMRNDLVIDENPIAQIFGTRPEMPLVLKYGSSPIVQPLARTATLFPLTRSFEVAKDFKQGVTADALCETTADSYGVADFNPRMTRVTFRQGKDVRGPLSVAVSGSVSSGSGEQSKEGRFVAMGTSSAVANNYLGFQGNRDLIMNMVNWLAADEDLISIRPKAPDSQTLTLNQKQMRTILLGGIVGLPLLIILAGTTVWFRRRR
;
A
#
# COMPACT_ATOMS: atom_id res chain seq x y z
N MET A 1 -41.33 56.99 -57.17
CA MET A 1 -41.34 56.01 -58.28
C MET A 1 -39.96 55.36 -58.29
N ALA A 2 -39.69 54.37 -57.43
CA ALA A 2 -40.11 52.95 -57.51
C ALA A 2 -38.93 52.09 -58.00
N LEU A 3 -37.96 51.81 -57.10
CA LEU A 3 -36.94 50.78 -57.28
C LEU A 3 -36.39 50.34 -55.91
N LYS A 4 -37.29 50.07 -54.96
CA LYS A 4 -36.91 49.43 -53.69
C LYS A 4 -37.94 48.42 -53.15
N ASP A 5 -38.87 47.99 -54.00
CA ASP A 5 -39.87 46.97 -53.66
C ASP A 5 -39.96 45.93 -54.77
N ARG A 6 -39.03 44.98 -54.78
CA ARG A 6 -39.25 43.64 -55.36
C ARG A 6 -38.10 42.73 -54.94
N ILE A 7 -38.32 42.00 -53.86
CA ILE A 7 -38.08 40.55 -53.65
C ILE A 7 -38.33 40.31 -52.15
N GLN A 8 -39.61 40.32 -51.76
CA GLN A 8 -40.09 39.66 -50.55
C GLN A 8 -41.24 38.74 -50.99
N GLY A 9 -40.87 37.61 -51.58
CA GLY A 9 -41.77 36.51 -51.87
C GLY A 9 -41.37 35.28 -51.04
N PRO A 10 -42.32 34.42 -50.65
CA PRO A 10 -42.09 33.25 -49.78
C PRO A 10 -41.16 32.17 -50.37
N ALA A 11 -40.67 32.36 -51.61
CA ALA A 11 -39.67 31.52 -52.25
C ALA A 11 -38.21 31.87 -51.83
N GLY A 12 -37.92 33.12 -51.45
CA GLY A 12 -36.58 33.54 -51.05
C GLY A 12 -36.17 33.03 -49.66
N GLN A 13 -37.12 32.96 -48.71
CA GLN A 13 -36.88 32.44 -47.37
C GLN A 13 -36.68 30.92 -47.32
N LYS A 14 -37.26 30.16 -48.26
CA LYS A 14 -37.06 28.69 -48.35
C LYS A 14 -35.67 28.32 -48.87
N VAL A 15 -35.05 29.16 -49.71
CA VAL A 15 -33.69 28.95 -50.20
C VAL A 15 -32.66 29.23 -49.10
N PHE A 16 -32.80 30.31 -48.32
CA PHE A 16 -31.88 30.59 -47.20
C PHE A 16 -32.01 29.60 -46.03
N ALA A 17 -33.22 29.10 -45.74
CA ALA A 17 -33.42 28.05 -44.75
C ALA A 17 -32.80 26.70 -45.18
N GLY A 18 -32.91 26.34 -46.46
CA GLY A 18 -32.29 25.13 -47.03
C GLY A 18 -30.75 25.19 -47.06
N THR A 19 -30.17 26.34 -47.38
CA THR A 19 -28.71 26.52 -47.38
C THR A 19 -28.12 26.42 -45.98
N ASN A 20 -28.78 27.00 -44.96
CA ASN A 20 -28.34 26.88 -43.58
C ASN A 20 -28.39 25.43 -43.08
N ILE A 21 -29.44 24.68 -43.43
CA ILE A 21 -29.54 23.25 -43.09
C ILE A 21 -28.42 22.45 -43.77
N LEU A 22 -28.09 22.73 -45.03
CA LEU A 22 -26.98 22.11 -45.75
C LEU A 22 -25.62 22.41 -45.09
N VAL A 23 -25.38 23.67 -44.70
CA VAL A 23 -24.15 24.05 -43.99
C VAL A 23 -24.06 23.37 -42.63
N TYR A 24 -25.13 23.37 -41.83
CA TYR A 24 -25.12 22.67 -40.53
C TYR A 24 -24.94 21.16 -40.67
N THR A 25 -25.51 20.56 -41.70
CA THR A 25 -25.34 19.13 -41.99
C THR A 25 -23.90 18.83 -42.37
N LEU A 26 -23.29 19.63 -43.24
CA LEU A 26 -21.88 19.48 -43.64
C LEU A 26 -20.93 19.70 -42.46
N VAL A 27 -21.18 20.70 -41.63
CA VAL A 27 -20.41 20.95 -40.41
C VAL A 27 -20.56 19.78 -39.41
N GLY A 28 -21.78 19.27 -39.21
CA GLY A 28 -22.01 18.10 -38.38
C GLY A 28 -21.27 16.86 -38.88
N LEU A 29 -21.29 16.62 -40.20
CA LEU A 29 -20.58 15.51 -40.82
C LEU A 29 -19.06 15.66 -40.72
N ALA A 30 -18.54 16.89 -40.90
CA ALA A 30 -17.13 17.20 -40.70
C ALA A 30 -16.70 16.99 -39.24
N ILE A 31 -17.54 17.36 -38.26
CA ILE A 31 -17.29 17.08 -36.84
C ILE A 31 -17.27 15.57 -36.58
N VAL A 32 -18.23 14.81 -37.12
CA VAL A 32 -18.24 13.34 -36.96
C VAL A 32 -16.98 12.71 -37.55
N VAL A 33 -16.55 13.14 -38.73
CA VAL A 33 -15.31 12.66 -39.36
C VAL A 33 -14.08 13.06 -38.52
N LEU A 34 -14.00 14.29 -38.04
CA LEU A 34 -12.90 14.76 -37.18
C LEU A 34 -12.85 14.02 -35.84
N VAL A 35 -14.01 13.81 -35.20
CA VAL A 35 -14.12 13.06 -33.95
C VAL A 35 -13.73 11.61 -34.19
N ASN A 36 -14.20 10.98 -35.26
CA ASN A 36 -13.86 9.60 -35.56
C ASN A 36 -12.36 9.46 -35.88
N TRP A 37 -11.79 10.39 -36.66
CA TRP A 37 -10.36 10.43 -36.96
C TRP A 37 -9.50 10.68 -35.71
N PHE A 38 -9.93 11.58 -34.83
CA PHE A 38 -9.26 11.84 -33.55
C PHE A 38 -9.35 10.64 -32.61
N THR A 39 -10.50 9.96 -32.57
CA THR A 39 -10.72 8.77 -31.73
C THR A 39 -9.88 7.58 -32.22
N ASP A 40 -9.75 7.40 -33.55
CA ASP A 40 -8.96 6.32 -34.15
C ASP A 40 -7.45 6.49 -33.93
N ARG A 41 -6.94 7.73 -33.99
CA ARG A 41 -5.52 8.02 -33.71
C ARG A 41 -5.19 8.14 -32.23
N ASN A 42 -6.13 8.56 -31.41
CA ASN A 42 -5.88 8.92 -30.02
C ASN A 42 -6.68 7.97 -29.11
N ASN A 43 -6.15 6.77 -28.91
CA ASN A 43 -6.75 5.71 -28.08
C ASN A 43 -6.63 5.98 -26.57
N HIS A 44 -6.63 7.26 -26.17
CA HIS A 44 -6.41 7.68 -24.81
C HIS A 44 -7.70 7.48 -24.00
N ARG A 45 -7.74 6.43 -23.19
CA ARG A 45 -8.90 6.09 -22.35
C ARG A 45 -8.90 6.95 -21.09
N TRP A 46 -9.91 7.82 -20.97
CA TRP A 46 -10.14 8.57 -19.74
C TRP A 46 -10.95 7.74 -18.76
N ASP A 47 -10.34 7.44 -17.63
CA ASP A 47 -11.03 6.83 -16.51
C ASP A 47 -11.69 7.91 -15.66
N LEU A 48 -13.00 8.07 -15.84
CA LEU A 48 -13.84 9.01 -15.10
C LEU A 48 -14.33 8.44 -13.76
N THR A 49 -13.88 7.23 -13.36
CA THR A 49 -14.24 6.70 -12.06
C THR A 49 -13.53 7.49 -10.95
N PRO A 50 -14.19 7.78 -9.81
CA PRO A 50 -13.63 8.57 -8.73
C PRO A 50 -12.25 8.09 -8.22
N GLU A 51 -11.96 6.79 -8.38
CA GLU A 51 -10.73 6.15 -7.88
C GLU A 51 -9.74 5.74 -8.99
N LYS A 52 -10.07 6.01 -10.26
CA LYS A 52 -9.36 5.50 -11.43
C LYS A 52 -9.22 3.97 -11.42
N LYS A 53 -10.33 3.26 -11.16
CA LYS A 53 -10.38 1.80 -10.95
C LYS A 53 -9.95 0.98 -12.18
N TYR A 54 -9.99 1.58 -13.37
CA TYR A 54 -9.61 0.97 -14.64
C TYR A 54 -8.28 1.53 -15.18
N THR A 55 -7.55 2.29 -14.38
CA THR A 55 -6.22 2.79 -14.69
C THR A 55 -5.20 2.06 -13.83
N LEU A 56 -4.09 1.63 -14.45
CA LEU A 56 -2.96 1.07 -13.71
C LEU A 56 -2.44 2.11 -12.71
N SER A 57 -1.87 1.64 -11.60
CA SER A 57 -1.20 2.53 -10.64
C SER A 57 -0.10 3.34 -11.31
N ASP A 58 0.13 4.56 -10.82
CA ASP A 58 1.18 5.45 -11.34
C ASP A 58 2.57 4.78 -11.28
N GLN A 59 2.76 3.84 -10.37
CA GLN A 59 3.99 3.09 -10.18
C GLN A 59 4.13 1.94 -11.18
N THR A 60 3.08 1.15 -11.42
CA THR A 60 3.06 0.21 -12.56
C THR A 60 3.35 0.99 -13.85
N ALA A 61 2.76 2.17 -14.04
CA ALA A 61 3.06 3.01 -15.19
C ALA A 61 4.54 3.40 -15.31
N LYS A 62 5.20 3.73 -14.19
CA LYS A 62 6.63 4.04 -14.14
C LYS A 62 7.49 2.82 -14.52
N ILE A 63 7.17 1.64 -13.98
CA ILE A 63 7.85 0.38 -14.30
C ILE A 63 7.72 0.07 -15.79
N LEU A 64 6.49 0.12 -16.33
CA LEU A 64 6.22 -0.23 -17.73
C LEU A 64 6.86 0.74 -18.73
N LYS A 65 6.94 2.03 -18.39
CA LYS A 65 7.66 3.04 -19.20
C LYS A 65 9.17 2.86 -19.15
N GLY A 66 9.70 2.32 -18.05
CA GLY A 66 11.13 2.02 -17.87
C GLY A 66 11.60 0.72 -18.54
N LEU A 67 10.70 -0.04 -19.19
CA LEU A 67 11.06 -1.30 -19.84
C LEU A 67 11.98 -1.07 -21.04
N SER A 68 13.21 -1.59 -20.96
CA SER A 68 14.16 -1.62 -22.07
C SER A 68 14.08 -2.90 -22.91
N ARG A 69 13.44 -3.95 -22.38
CA ARG A 69 13.28 -5.26 -23.03
C ARG A 69 11.81 -5.56 -23.26
N GLU A 70 11.53 -6.32 -24.31
CA GLU A 70 10.17 -6.80 -24.59
C GLU A 70 9.76 -7.88 -23.57
N VAL A 71 8.57 -7.71 -23.00
CA VAL A 71 7.95 -8.62 -22.03
C VAL A 71 6.62 -9.11 -22.62
N THR A 72 6.42 -10.42 -22.66
CA THR A 72 5.14 -11.02 -23.07
C THR A 72 4.40 -11.54 -21.85
N ILE A 73 3.15 -11.10 -21.69
CA ILE A 73 2.23 -11.59 -20.65
C ILE A 73 1.29 -12.61 -21.31
N TYR A 74 1.45 -13.87 -20.95
CA TYR A 74 0.56 -14.95 -21.35
C TYR A 74 -0.54 -15.13 -20.31
N CYS A 75 -1.79 -15.04 -20.72
CA CYS A 75 -2.95 -15.37 -19.90
C CYS A 75 -3.53 -16.69 -20.39
N PHE A 76 -3.42 -17.74 -19.57
CA PHE A 76 -3.93 -19.05 -19.89
C PHE A 76 -5.37 -19.19 -19.39
N ASP A 77 -6.34 -19.06 -20.29
CA ASP A 77 -7.76 -19.15 -19.94
C ASP A 77 -8.59 -19.63 -21.13
N ARG A 78 -9.80 -20.13 -20.86
CA ARG A 78 -10.76 -20.53 -21.89
C ARG A 78 -11.26 -19.33 -22.70
N GLU A 79 -11.65 -19.57 -23.95
CA GLU A 79 -12.39 -18.59 -24.73
C GLU A 79 -13.66 -18.16 -23.99
N GLY A 80 -13.74 -16.88 -23.60
CA GLY A 80 -14.82 -16.37 -22.74
C GLY A 80 -14.39 -15.97 -21.34
N GLY A 81 -13.10 -16.10 -21.01
CA GLY A 81 -12.50 -15.66 -19.74
C GLY A 81 -12.90 -14.26 -19.26
N THR A 82 -12.80 -14.04 -17.95
CA THR A 82 -13.34 -12.87 -17.25
C THR A 82 -12.95 -11.56 -17.94
N ARG A 83 -13.95 -10.76 -18.34
CA ARG A 83 -13.75 -9.48 -19.03
C ARG A 83 -12.81 -8.54 -18.27
N SER A 84 -12.93 -8.50 -16.94
CA SER A 84 -12.06 -7.70 -16.07
C SER A 84 -10.57 -8.00 -16.23
N ARG A 85 -10.20 -9.28 -16.43
CA ARG A 85 -8.79 -9.67 -16.59
C ARG A 85 -8.25 -9.24 -17.96
N ARG A 86 -9.07 -9.38 -19.00
CA ARG A 86 -8.76 -8.87 -20.34
C ARG A 86 -8.55 -7.36 -20.32
N ASP A 87 -9.43 -6.64 -19.63
CA ASP A 87 -9.34 -5.18 -19.49
C ASP A 87 -8.06 -4.79 -18.71
N LEU A 88 -7.77 -5.46 -17.58
CA LEU A 88 -6.57 -5.23 -16.79
C LEU A 88 -5.30 -5.44 -17.62
N LEU A 89 -5.15 -6.62 -18.23
CA LEU A 89 -3.95 -6.94 -19.00
C LEU A 89 -3.82 -6.06 -20.25
N GLY A 90 -4.93 -5.76 -20.93
CA GLY A 90 -4.93 -4.84 -22.07
C GLY A 90 -4.39 -3.44 -21.71
N ASN A 91 -4.61 -2.98 -20.48
CA ASN A 91 -4.04 -1.71 -20.02
C ASN A 91 -2.49 -1.72 -19.97
N TYR A 92 -1.85 -2.87 -19.77
CA TYR A 92 -0.38 -2.96 -19.80
C TYR A 92 0.18 -2.74 -21.21
N GLU A 93 -0.45 -3.35 -22.21
CA GLU A 93 -0.07 -3.21 -23.63
C GLU A 93 -0.33 -1.80 -24.17
N VAL A 94 -1.44 -1.17 -23.74
CA VAL A 94 -1.72 0.24 -24.09
C VAL A 94 -0.67 1.19 -23.52
N LEU A 95 -0.15 0.91 -22.32
CA LEU A 95 0.74 1.82 -21.61
C LEU A 95 2.21 1.70 -22.04
N SER A 96 2.62 0.53 -22.53
CA SER A 96 3.99 0.30 -23.00
C SER A 96 4.02 -0.59 -24.24
N LYS A 97 4.66 -0.09 -25.30
CA LYS A 97 4.89 -0.84 -26.55
C LYS A 97 5.78 -2.06 -26.38
N ASN A 98 6.54 -2.10 -25.27
CA ASN A 98 7.42 -3.21 -24.93
C ASN A 98 6.69 -4.32 -24.17
N VAL A 99 5.37 -4.20 -23.95
CA VAL A 99 4.55 -5.26 -23.38
C VAL A 99 3.61 -5.81 -24.45
N LYS A 100 3.59 -7.14 -24.60
CA LYS A 100 2.63 -7.85 -25.46
C LYS A 100 1.78 -8.77 -24.61
N VAL A 101 0.47 -8.73 -24.80
CA VAL A 101 -0.46 -9.61 -24.07
C VAL A 101 -0.98 -10.69 -25.01
N ARG A 102 -0.92 -11.95 -24.59
CA ARG A 102 -1.41 -13.10 -25.36
C ARG A 102 -2.37 -13.93 -24.53
N PHE A 103 -3.61 -14.04 -25.01
CA PHE A 103 -4.59 -14.96 -24.45
C PHE A 103 -4.44 -16.32 -25.11
N VAL A 104 -4.19 -17.35 -24.31
CA VAL A 104 -3.92 -18.71 -24.78
C VAL A 104 -4.92 -19.64 -24.12
N ASP A 105 -5.70 -20.36 -24.92
CA ASP A 105 -6.48 -21.47 -24.41
C ASP A 105 -5.57 -22.68 -24.19
N PRO A 106 -5.37 -23.15 -22.93
CA PRO A 106 -4.46 -24.25 -22.64
C PRO A 106 -4.94 -25.59 -23.23
N ASP A 107 -6.24 -25.74 -23.51
CA ASP A 107 -6.79 -26.95 -24.14
C ASP A 107 -6.52 -26.98 -25.64
N ARG A 108 -6.50 -25.80 -26.30
CA ARG A 108 -6.14 -25.68 -27.71
C ARG A 108 -4.63 -25.67 -27.95
N ASN A 109 -3.85 -25.16 -27.00
CA ASN A 109 -2.39 -25.07 -27.08
C ASN A 109 -1.70 -25.77 -25.90
N PRO A 110 -1.86 -27.10 -25.75
CA PRO A 110 -1.34 -27.84 -24.59
C PRO A 110 0.19 -27.86 -24.53
N ALA A 111 0.88 -27.78 -25.67
CA ALA A 111 2.34 -27.70 -25.71
C ALA A 111 2.88 -26.43 -25.03
N LEU A 112 2.24 -25.28 -25.27
CA LEU A 112 2.63 -24.01 -24.69
C LEU A 112 2.30 -23.96 -23.19
N ALA A 113 1.13 -24.48 -22.79
CA ALA A 113 0.75 -24.59 -21.38
C ALA A 113 1.75 -25.47 -20.59
N LYS A 114 2.16 -26.61 -21.18
CA LYS A 114 3.15 -27.51 -20.57
C LYS A 114 4.54 -26.87 -20.49
N GLN A 115 4.95 -26.10 -21.50
CA GLN A 115 6.23 -25.38 -21.50
C GLN A 115 6.36 -24.41 -20.31
N TYR A 116 5.28 -23.70 -19.99
CA TYR A 116 5.26 -22.74 -18.87
C TYR A 116 4.73 -23.33 -17.56
N GLY A 117 4.53 -24.66 -17.49
CA GLY A 117 4.13 -25.35 -16.27
C GLY A 117 2.70 -25.02 -15.79
N VAL A 118 1.83 -24.52 -16.68
CA VAL A 118 0.47 -24.09 -16.34
C VAL A 118 -0.40 -25.30 -15.99
N ARG A 119 -1.01 -25.27 -14.80
CA ARG A 119 -1.87 -26.36 -14.29
C ARG A 119 -3.34 -25.98 -14.15
N THR A 120 -3.63 -24.68 -14.11
CA THR A 120 -4.95 -24.13 -13.81
C THR A 120 -5.30 -23.03 -14.81
N TYR A 121 -6.59 -22.88 -15.12
CA TYR A 121 -7.06 -21.71 -15.87
C TYR A 121 -6.96 -20.45 -15.01
N GLY A 122 -6.82 -19.30 -15.65
CA GLY A 122 -6.59 -18.02 -14.98
C GLY A 122 -5.13 -17.75 -14.64
N THR A 123 -4.23 -18.73 -14.86
CA THR A 123 -2.79 -18.55 -14.66
C THR A 123 -2.22 -17.50 -15.62
N ILE A 124 -1.53 -16.51 -15.07
CA ILE A 124 -0.84 -15.46 -15.83
C ILE A 124 0.66 -15.71 -15.72
N VAL A 125 1.34 -15.79 -16.86
CA VAL A 125 2.80 -15.98 -16.93
C VAL A 125 3.42 -14.79 -17.65
N VAL A 126 4.41 -14.17 -17.00
CA VAL A 126 5.20 -13.09 -17.57
C VAL A 126 6.52 -13.67 -18.06
N ALA A 127 6.84 -13.49 -19.34
CA ALA A 127 7.99 -14.09 -19.98
C ALA A 127 8.80 -13.11 -20.83
N THR A 128 10.09 -13.38 -20.90
CA THR A 128 11.04 -12.85 -21.88
C THR A 128 11.58 -14.01 -22.71
N SER A 129 12.48 -13.76 -23.65
CA SER A 129 13.14 -14.82 -24.44
C SER A 129 13.90 -15.86 -23.60
N GLU A 130 14.34 -15.51 -22.38
CA GLU A 130 15.21 -16.36 -21.56
C GLU A 130 14.54 -16.90 -20.29
N LYS A 131 13.66 -16.12 -19.68
CA LYS A 131 13.09 -16.39 -18.34
C LYS A 131 11.59 -16.16 -18.34
N HIS A 132 10.89 -16.89 -17.48
CA HIS A 132 9.48 -16.70 -17.22
C HIS A 132 9.17 -16.83 -15.73
N TYR A 133 8.13 -16.13 -15.28
CA TYR A 133 7.61 -16.22 -13.93
C TYR A 133 6.08 -16.22 -13.96
N GLU A 134 5.47 -17.09 -13.16
CA GLU A 134 4.03 -17.07 -12.91
C GLU A 134 3.69 -15.92 -11.94
N ALA A 135 2.65 -15.17 -12.27
CA ALA A 135 2.11 -14.12 -11.42
C ALA A 135 1.37 -14.72 -10.23
N GLN A 136 1.55 -14.13 -9.04
CA GLN A 136 0.82 -14.52 -7.84
C GLN A 136 -0.60 -13.92 -7.91
N GLY A 137 -1.53 -14.68 -8.49
CA GLY A 137 -2.91 -14.28 -8.67
C GLY A 137 -3.16 -13.43 -9.93
N GLU A 138 -4.37 -12.90 -10.04
CA GLU A 138 -4.88 -12.21 -11.24
C GLU A 138 -4.94 -10.68 -11.09
N SER A 139 -4.37 -10.12 -10.02
CA SER A 139 -4.38 -8.69 -9.72
C SER A 139 -3.26 -7.93 -10.42
N GLU A 140 -3.37 -6.60 -10.48
CA GLU A 140 -2.29 -5.71 -10.95
C GLU A 140 -1.00 -5.97 -10.16
N GLU A 141 -1.11 -6.11 -8.83
CA GLU A 141 0.01 -6.42 -7.93
C GLU A 141 0.74 -7.68 -8.35
N GLY A 142 0.02 -8.80 -8.54
CA GLY A 142 0.64 -10.07 -8.91
C GLY A 142 1.35 -10.01 -10.27
N VAL A 143 0.73 -9.36 -11.26
CA VAL A 143 1.29 -9.24 -12.63
C VAL A 143 2.50 -8.30 -12.64
N THR A 144 2.40 -7.13 -12.01
CA THR A 144 3.50 -6.16 -11.95
C THR A 144 4.68 -6.73 -11.16
N ASN A 145 4.44 -7.43 -10.04
CA ASN A 145 5.51 -8.06 -9.28
C ASN A 145 6.22 -9.18 -10.06
N ALA A 146 5.49 -9.94 -10.89
CA ALA A 146 6.11 -10.92 -11.80
C ALA A 146 7.00 -10.25 -12.87
N ILE A 147 6.59 -9.09 -13.40
CA ILE A 147 7.44 -8.28 -14.30
C ILE A 147 8.70 -7.82 -13.56
N VAL A 148 8.57 -7.32 -12.34
CA VAL A 148 9.72 -6.87 -11.53
C VAL A 148 10.67 -8.03 -11.25
N ARG A 149 10.17 -9.19 -10.85
CA ARG A 149 10.94 -10.42 -10.65
C ARG A 149 11.71 -10.84 -11.90
N LEU A 150 11.06 -10.71 -13.06
CA LEU A 150 11.65 -11.03 -14.35
C LEU A 150 12.85 -10.12 -14.69
N LEU A 151 12.76 -8.84 -14.33
CA LEU A 151 13.75 -7.83 -14.71
C LEU A 151 14.89 -7.68 -13.70
N LYS A 152 14.56 -7.62 -12.42
CA LYS A 152 15.50 -7.30 -11.33
C LYS A 152 16.02 -8.55 -10.60
N GLY A 153 15.38 -9.71 -10.78
CA GLY A 153 15.64 -10.89 -9.96
C GLY A 153 14.98 -10.76 -8.57
N GLN A 154 15.25 -11.72 -7.69
CA GLN A 154 14.75 -11.71 -6.32
C GLN A 154 15.80 -11.14 -5.37
N LYS A 155 15.33 -10.50 -4.30
CA LYS A 155 16.19 -9.98 -3.22
C LYS A 155 16.07 -10.85 -1.99
N GLU A 156 17.16 -11.01 -1.26
CA GLU A 156 17.19 -11.86 -0.08
C GLU A 156 16.98 -11.05 1.20
N VAL A 157 16.01 -11.49 2.02
CA VAL A 157 15.70 -10.91 3.33
C VAL A 157 16.05 -11.94 4.40
N TYR A 158 16.97 -11.58 5.27
CA TYR A 158 17.50 -12.46 6.31
C TYR A 158 16.85 -12.15 7.65
N PHE A 159 16.09 -13.09 8.19
CA PHE A 159 15.55 -13.03 9.54
C PHE A 159 16.55 -13.63 10.53
N ILE A 160 16.95 -12.85 11.53
CA ILE A 160 17.81 -13.37 12.59
C ILE A 160 17.02 -14.34 13.48
N GLN A 161 17.69 -15.41 13.88
CA GLN A 161 17.25 -16.42 14.83
C GLN A 161 18.36 -16.70 15.85
N GLY A 162 17.98 -17.18 17.03
CA GLY A 162 18.92 -17.62 18.09
C GLY A 162 18.73 -16.94 19.44
N HIS A 163 17.99 -15.82 19.50
CA HIS A 163 17.69 -15.08 20.74
C HIS A 163 16.20 -15.11 21.09
N GLY A 164 15.44 -16.06 20.54
CA GLY A 164 14.01 -16.21 20.80
C GLY A 164 13.12 -15.28 19.96
N GLU A 165 13.64 -14.79 18.84
CA GLU A 165 12.86 -14.10 17.81
C GLU A 165 11.66 -14.93 17.35
N ARG A 166 10.68 -14.26 16.76
CA ARG A 166 9.56 -14.94 16.14
C ARG A 166 10.03 -15.75 14.94
N ASP A 167 9.57 -16.99 14.89
CA ASP A 167 9.82 -17.87 13.77
C ASP A 167 8.98 -17.46 12.54
N ILE A 168 9.67 -17.33 11.40
CA ILE A 168 9.12 -16.93 10.11
C ILE A 168 8.26 -18.02 9.46
N ASP A 169 8.46 -19.28 9.86
CA ASP A 169 7.72 -20.43 9.36
C ASP A 169 6.55 -20.83 10.28
N ASN A 170 6.47 -20.27 11.48
CA ASN A 170 5.43 -20.61 12.44
C ASN A 170 4.04 -20.08 12.00
N THR A 171 3.07 -20.99 11.95
CA THR A 171 1.68 -20.75 11.53
C THR A 171 0.73 -20.37 12.67
N ASP A 172 1.17 -20.45 13.91
CA ASP A 172 0.37 -20.08 15.09
C ASP A 172 0.03 -18.59 15.08
N ARG A 173 -0.90 -18.18 15.95
CA ARG A 173 -1.34 -16.79 16.08
C ARG A 173 -0.19 -15.80 16.28
N ALA A 174 0.86 -16.21 17.00
CA ALA A 174 2.05 -15.41 17.27
C ALA A 174 3.18 -15.60 16.24
N GLY A 175 3.06 -16.54 15.30
CA GLY A 175 4.06 -16.75 14.25
C GLY A 175 4.01 -15.69 13.15
N LEU A 176 4.90 -15.82 12.16
CA LEU A 176 5.07 -14.87 11.05
C LEU A 176 4.86 -15.50 9.65
N SER A 177 4.30 -16.71 9.55
CA SER A 177 4.08 -17.37 8.25
C SER A 177 3.29 -16.52 7.24
N ASN A 178 2.35 -15.68 7.70
CA ASN A 178 1.59 -14.78 6.82
C ASN A 178 2.45 -13.62 6.32
N LEU A 179 3.38 -13.14 7.15
CA LEU A 179 4.37 -12.14 6.74
C LEU A 179 5.31 -12.74 5.70
N LYS A 180 5.80 -13.97 5.91
CA LYS A 180 6.62 -14.69 4.94
C LYS A 180 5.96 -14.73 3.55
N LYS A 181 4.71 -15.20 3.49
CA LYS A 181 3.93 -15.24 2.25
C LYS A 181 3.77 -13.86 1.61
N ALA A 182 3.49 -12.83 2.42
CA ALA A 182 3.33 -11.48 1.91
C ALA A 182 4.65 -10.93 1.31
N LEU A 183 5.79 -11.21 1.92
CA LEU A 183 7.10 -10.83 1.39
C LEU A 183 7.49 -11.62 0.13
N GLU A 184 7.19 -12.92 0.10
CA GLU A 184 7.42 -13.75 -1.09
C GLU A 184 6.60 -13.26 -2.29
N ASN A 185 5.37 -12.78 -2.05
CA ASN A 185 4.52 -12.14 -3.07
C ASN A 185 5.10 -10.80 -3.57
N GLU A 186 5.91 -10.12 -2.76
CA GLU A 186 6.61 -8.88 -3.08
C GLU A 186 8.03 -9.13 -3.63
N ASN A 187 8.27 -10.34 -4.18
CA ASN A 187 9.52 -10.70 -4.86
C ASN A 187 10.75 -10.85 -3.95
N TYR A 188 10.54 -11.11 -2.65
CA TYR A 188 11.62 -11.41 -1.71
C TYR A 188 11.81 -12.92 -1.51
N VAL A 189 13.06 -13.34 -1.29
CA VAL A 189 13.44 -14.68 -0.83
C VAL A 189 13.77 -14.58 0.65
N ILE A 190 13.08 -15.35 1.47
CA ILE A 190 13.23 -15.30 2.91
C ILE A 190 14.22 -16.36 3.36
N LYS A 191 15.27 -15.93 4.07
CA LYS A 191 16.28 -16.79 4.68
C LYS A 191 16.36 -16.52 6.18
N THR A 192 16.87 -17.50 6.92
CA THR A 192 17.17 -17.34 8.34
C THR A 192 18.68 -17.30 8.56
N GLN A 193 19.12 -16.54 9.56
CA GLN A 193 20.53 -16.40 9.92
C GLN A 193 20.68 -16.50 11.44
N VAL A 194 21.67 -17.25 11.91
CA VAL A 194 22.04 -17.31 13.32
C VAL A 194 23.41 -16.67 13.48
N LEU A 195 23.47 -15.45 14.03
CA LEU A 195 24.73 -14.69 14.13
C LEU A 195 25.76 -15.37 15.04
N LEU A 196 25.32 -16.07 16.08
CA LEU A 196 26.20 -16.91 16.92
C LEU A 196 26.97 -17.98 16.13
N GLN A 197 26.42 -18.48 15.02
CA GLN A 197 27.09 -19.48 14.17
C GLN A 197 27.98 -18.82 13.12
N ASN A 198 27.55 -17.68 12.59
CA ASN A 198 28.30 -16.92 11.61
C ASN A 198 28.06 -15.42 11.82
N LEU A 199 29.06 -14.75 12.40
CA LEU A 199 29.06 -13.32 12.71
C LEU A 199 29.12 -12.41 11.47
N THR A 200 29.15 -12.98 10.26
CA THR A 200 29.14 -12.21 9.02
C THR A 200 27.76 -12.25 8.39
N ILE A 201 27.15 -11.07 8.24
CA ILE A 201 25.93 -10.90 7.46
C ILE A 201 26.28 -10.99 5.97
N PRO A 202 25.62 -11.86 5.19
CA PRO A 202 25.89 -12.02 3.76
C PRO A 202 25.80 -10.71 2.97
N ALA A 203 26.67 -10.54 1.97
CA ALA A 203 26.73 -9.32 1.16
C ALA A 203 25.53 -9.17 0.20
N ASP A 204 24.84 -10.27 -0.10
CA ASP A 204 23.61 -10.32 -0.89
C ASP A 204 22.34 -10.05 -0.05
N ALA A 205 22.48 -9.87 1.27
CA ALA A 205 21.39 -9.50 2.16
C ALA A 205 20.87 -8.10 1.83
N ALA A 206 19.73 -8.04 1.14
CA ALA A 206 19.04 -6.79 0.83
C ALA A 206 18.41 -6.17 2.09
N LEU A 207 18.07 -6.99 3.09
CA LEU A 207 17.54 -6.56 4.38
C LEU A 207 17.84 -7.60 5.46
N LEU A 208 18.26 -7.14 6.62
CA LEU A 208 18.32 -7.88 7.88
C LEU A 208 17.08 -7.58 8.74
N VAL A 209 16.43 -8.60 9.30
CA VAL A 209 15.25 -8.42 10.15
C VAL A 209 15.48 -9.06 11.52
N VAL A 210 15.34 -8.25 12.58
CA VAL A 210 15.34 -8.69 13.98
C VAL A 210 13.90 -8.62 14.48
N ALA A 211 13.26 -9.78 14.65
CA ALA A 211 11.82 -9.88 14.89
C ALA A 211 11.48 -10.31 16.33
N GLY A 212 11.49 -9.35 17.25
CA GLY A 212 11.04 -9.56 18.63
C GLY A 212 11.93 -10.51 19.44
N PRO A 213 13.24 -10.23 19.58
CA PRO A 213 14.13 -11.06 20.38
C PRO A 213 13.67 -11.11 21.85
N ARG A 214 13.90 -12.25 22.51
CA ARG A 214 13.56 -12.51 23.92
C ARG A 214 14.77 -12.49 24.83
N ASN A 215 15.96 -12.64 24.27
CA ASN A 215 17.23 -12.49 24.95
C ASN A 215 18.05 -11.43 24.22
N ASP A 216 18.96 -10.78 24.94
CA ASP A 216 19.84 -9.79 24.32
C ASP A 216 20.92 -10.44 23.47
N TYR A 217 21.43 -9.67 22.50
CA TYR A 217 22.50 -10.07 21.61
C TYR A 217 23.86 -9.89 22.30
N LEU A 218 24.85 -10.67 21.91
CA LEU A 218 26.22 -10.48 22.38
C LEU A 218 26.86 -9.22 21.76
N PRO A 219 27.84 -8.58 22.43
CA PRO A 219 28.53 -7.41 21.89
C PRO A 219 29.13 -7.61 20.50
N GLN A 220 29.64 -8.81 20.21
CA GLN A 220 30.23 -9.14 18.91
C GLN A 220 29.16 -9.19 17.79
N GLU A 221 27.93 -9.56 18.14
CA GLU A 221 26.83 -9.62 17.18
C GLU A 221 26.28 -8.23 16.89
N THR A 222 26.15 -7.37 17.91
CA THR A 222 25.76 -5.98 17.71
C THR A 222 26.82 -5.21 16.93
N GLU A 223 28.12 -5.48 17.16
CA GLU A 223 29.22 -4.94 16.35
C GLU A 223 29.13 -5.39 14.89
N ALA A 224 28.78 -6.66 14.62
CA ALA A 224 28.58 -7.16 13.27
C ALA A 224 27.41 -6.43 12.55
N ILE A 225 26.30 -6.20 13.25
CA ILE A 225 25.15 -5.44 12.72
C ILE A 225 25.55 -3.98 12.45
N GLN A 226 26.29 -3.35 13.36
CA GLN A 226 26.81 -1.99 13.17
C GLN A 226 27.72 -1.89 11.95
N LYS A 227 28.65 -2.83 11.79
CA LYS A 227 29.55 -2.90 10.65
C LYS A 227 28.78 -3.11 9.33
N TYR A 228 27.76 -3.97 9.35
CA TYR A 228 26.89 -4.17 8.19
C TYR A 228 26.16 -2.89 7.79
N LEU A 229 25.55 -2.16 8.74
CA LEU A 229 24.90 -0.88 8.45
C LEU A 229 25.89 0.19 7.97
N ALA A 230 27.05 0.33 8.63
CA ALA A 230 28.11 1.25 8.18
C ALA A 230 28.61 0.91 6.76
N GLY A 231 28.53 -0.37 6.36
CA GLY A 231 28.84 -0.84 5.01
C GLY A 231 27.77 -0.57 3.96
N GLY A 232 26.69 0.14 4.30
CA GLY A 232 25.53 0.39 3.42
C GLY A 232 24.39 -0.62 3.57
N GLY A 233 24.44 -1.47 4.60
CA GLY A 233 23.41 -2.45 4.89
C GLY A 233 22.05 -1.84 5.25
N ARG A 234 21.05 -2.70 5.44
CA ARG A 234 19.66 -2.33 5.69
C ARG A 234 19.07 -3.20 6.78
N ALA A 235 18.50 -2.60 7.82
CA ALA A 235 18.01 -3.37 8.97
C ALA A 235 16.63 -2.93 9.46
N LEU A 236 15.77 -3.90 9.80
CA LEU A 236 14.51 -3.69 10.49
C LEU A 236 14.57 -4.33 11.87
N PHE A 237 14.36 -3.53 12.91
CA PHE A 237 14.31 -3.97 14.29
C PHE A 237 12.87 -3.88 14.81
N MET A 238 12.31 -4.99 15.28
CA MET A 238 11.02 -5.03 15.96
C MET A 238 11.26 -5.47 17.40
N LEU A 239 11.09 -4.57 18.35
CA LEU A 239 11.61 -4.72 19.71
C LEU A 239 10.46 -4.67 20.73
N ASP A 240 9.90 -5.82 21.06
CA ASP A 240 8.78 -5.97 22.01
C ASP A 240 9.12 -5.41 23.40
N PRO A 241 8.19 -4.79 24.16
CA PRO A 241 8.39 -4.37 25.54
C PRO A 241 8.64 -5.56 26.49
N ALA A 242 9.05 -5.25 27.73
CA ALA A 242 9.31 -6.23 28.78
C ALA A 242 10.41 -7.26 28.50
N VAL A 243 11.35 -6.89 27.63
CA VAL A 243 12.58 -7.63 27.34
C VAL A 243 13.76 -6.71 27.57
N GLU A 244 14.72 -7.15 28.39
CA GLU A 244 15.96 -6.43 28.66
C GLU A 244 16.95 -6.68 27.51
N LEU A 245 17.30 -5.61 26.81
CA LEU A 245 18.16 -5.65 25.62
C LEU A 245 19.26 -4.56 25.70
N PRO A 246 20.12 -4.55 26.75
CA PRO A 246 21.09 -3.47 26.96
C PRO A 246 22.05 -3.24 25.78
N ASN A 247 22.53 -4.29 25.12
CA ASN A 247 23.46 -4.17 23.99
C ASN A 247 22.76 -3.57 22.75
N LEU A 248 21.54 -4.00 22.43
CA LEU A 248 20.74 -3.36 21.37
C LEU A 248 20.35 -1.92 21.74
N THR A 249 20.07 -1.64 23.02
CA THR A 249 19.80 -0.29 23.52
C THR A 249 21.00 0.62 23.29
N GLN A 250 22.20 0.16 23.63
CA GLN A 250 23.44 0.90 23.42
C GLN A 250 23.73 1.10 21.93
N MET A 251 23.48 0.09 21.10
CA MET A 251 23.61 0.18 19.64
C MET A 251 22.69 1.26 19.05
N LEU A 252 21.39 1.26 19.40
CA LEU A 252 20.45 2.28 18.94
C LEU A 252 20.78 3.68 19.48
N ALA A 253 21.28 3.77 20.72
CA ALA A 253 21.72 5.04 21.30
C ALA A 253 22.89 5.65 20.52
N ALA A 254 23.79 4.82 19.97
CA ALA A 254 24.85 5.27 19.05
C ALA A 254 24.25 5.96 17.80
N TRP A 255 23.06 5.53 17.36
CA TRP A 255 22.31 6.11 16.23
C TRP A 255 21.25 7.14 16.65
N ASN A 256 21.45 7.83 17.77
CA ASN A 256 20.55 8.88 18.28
C ASN A 256 19.13 8.40 18.65
N ILE A 257 18.94 7.10 18.89
CA ILE A 257 17.65 6.56 19.29
C ILE A 257 17.75 5.98 20.68
N LYS A 258 17.02 6.58 21.61
CA LYS A 258 16.84 6.04 22.95
C LYS A 258 15.62 5.12 22.95
N MET A 259 15.88 3.82 23.03
CA MET A 259 14.84 2.81 23.27
C MET A 259 14.40 2.87 24.74
N ARG A 260 13.12 3.12 24.98
CA ARG A 260 12.58 3.16 26.35
C ARG A 260 12.16 1.76 26.79
N ASN A 261 12.36 1.47 28.08
CA ASN A 261 11.80 0.29 28.72
C ASN A 261 10.42 0.63 29.27
N ASP A 262 9.43 0.78 28.39
CA ASP A 262 8.06 1.10 28.74
C ASP A 262 7.06 0.24 27.96
N LEU A 263 5.82 0.23 28.46
CA LEU A 263 4.66 -0.19 27.68
C LEU A 263 3.81 1.04 27.38
N VAL A 264 3.55 1.28 26.09
CA VAL A 264 2.70 2.37 25.64
C VAL A 264 1.24 1.99 25.82
N ILE A 265 0.51 2.88 26.49
CA ILE A 265 -0.93 2.81 26.72
C ILE A 265 -1.56 4.01 26.02
N ASP A 266 -2.57 3.78 25.20
CA ASP A 266 -3.34 4.83 24.53
C ASP A 266 -4.81 4.72 24.93
N GLU A 267 -5.26 5.69 25.74
CA GLU A 267 -6.63 5.73 26.27
C GLU A 267 -7.61 6.46 25.33
N ASN A 268 -7.22 6.75 24.09
CA ASN A 268 -8.07 7.43 23.13
C ASN A 268 -9.44 6.72 22.97
N PRO A 269 -10.56 7.39 23.33
CA PRO A 269 -11.89 6.80 23.25
C PRO A 269 -12.30 6.36 21.83
N ILE A 270 -11.79 7.04 20.80
CA ILE A 270 -12.09 6.70 19.40
C ILE A 270 -11.54 5.31 19.07
N ALA A 271 -10.32 5.00 19.50
CA ALA A 271 -9.69 3.70 19.25
C ALA A 271 -10.51 2.56 19.91
N GLN A 272 -11.00 2.79 21.13
CA GLN A 272 -11.82 1.82 21.87
C GLN A 272 -13.18 1.53 21.19
N ILE A 273 -13.77 2.51 20.50
CA ILE A 273 -14.99 2.30 19.71
C ILE A 273 -14.76 1.27 18.59
N PHE A 274 -13.53 1.20 18.04
CA PHE A 274 -13.13 0.22 17.03
C PHE A 274 -12.66 -1.11 17.64
N GLY A 275 -12.87 -1.33 18.94
CA GLY A 275 -12.55 -2.58 19.62
C GLY A 275 -11.08 -2.77 19.97
N THR A 276 -10.26 -1.71 19.89
CA THR A 276 -8.88 -1.76 20.40
C THR A 276 -8.88 -1.66 21.92
N ARG A 277 -7.86 -2.28 22.53
CA ARG A 277 -7.61 -2.12 23.96
C ARG A 277 -6.56 -1.02 24.20
N PRO A 278 -6.46 -0.44 25.40
CA PRO A 278 -5.46 0.60 25.68
C PRO A 278 -4.01 0.17 25.41
N GLU A 279 -3.70 -1.12 25.53
CA GLU A 279 -2.36 -1.66 25.23
C GLU A 279 -2.10 -1.89 23.73
N MET A 280 -3.04 -1.49 22.88
CA MET A 280 -2.96 -1.56 21.42
C MET A 280 -3.20 -0.17 20.80
N PRO A 281 -2.24 0.77 20.92
CA PRO A 281 -2.35 2.08 20.32
C PRO A 281 -2.73 2.04 18.84
N LEU A 282 -3.71 2.86 18.48
CA LEU A 282 -4.14 3.10 17.10
C LEU A 282 -3.50 4.41 16.61
N VAL A 283 -2.49 4.29 15.76
CA VAL A 283 -1.70 5.42 15.24
C VAL A 283 -2.36 5.99 13.99
N LEU A 284 -2.51 7.31 14.01
CA LEU A 284 -3.00 8.14 12.91
C LEU A 284 -2.04 9.30 12.58
N LYS A 285 -1.04 9.54 13.43
CA LYS A 285 -0.04 10.59 13.26
C LYS A 285 1.24 9.98 12.72
N TYR A 286 1.61 10.41 11.52
CA TYR A 286 2.75 9.92 10.77
C TYR A 286 3.77 11.02 10.52
N GLY A 287 5.05 10.63 10.45
CA GLY A 287 6.13 11.50 10.01
C GLY A 287 6.10 11.80 8.50
N SER A 288 7.19 12.38 7.98
CA SER A 288 7.31 12.77 6.57
C SER A 288 7.95 11.71 5.66
N SER A 289 8.40 10.59 6.22
CA SER A 289 9.11 9.53 5.48
C SER A 289 8.24 8.90 4.37
N PRO A 290 8.81 8.53 3.21
CA PRO A 290 8.11 7.78 2.15
C PRO A 290 7.45 6.49 2.65
N ILE A 291 7.93 5.92 3.76
CA ILE A 291 7.33 4.74 4.40
C ILE A 291 5.88 5.00 4.80
N VAL A 292 5.59 6.19 5.33
CA VAL A 292 4.32 6.50 6.01
C VAL A 292 3.45 7.51 5.27
N GLN A 293 3.99 8.20 4.24
CA GLN A 293 3.19 9.11 3.39
C GLN A 293 1.93 8.45 2.79
N PRO A 294 1.97 7.19 2.28
CA PRO A 294 0.77 6.53 1.76
C PRO A 294 -0.26 6.19 2.84
N LEU A 295 0.14 6.23 4.12
CA LEU A 295 -0.71 5.85 5.26
C LEU A 295 -1.46 7.04 5.86
N ALA A 296 -1.37 8.24 5.28
CA ALA A 296 -2.00 9.46 5.83
C ALA A 296 -3.51 9.34 6.13
N ARG A 297 -4.21 8.36 5.54
CA ARG A 297 -5.63 8.05 5.78
C ARG A 297 -5.88 6.62 6.29
N THR A 298 -4.83 5.88 6.58
CA THR A 298 -4.90 4.48 6.99
C THR A 298 -4.33 4.36 8.39
N ALA A 299 -5.15 3.99 9.37
CA ALA A 299 -4.67 3.78 10.72
C ALA A 299 -3.74 2.57 10.80
N THR A 300 -2.80 2.57 11.74
CA THR A 300 -1.91 1.43 12.05
C THR A 300 -2.06 1.05 13.52
N LEU A 301 -1.99 -0.25 13.82
CA LEU A 301 -2.18 -0.78 15.17
C LEU A 301 -0.87 -1.31 15.71
N PHE A 302 -0.50 -0.92 16.94
CA PHE A 302 0.74 -1.33 17.59
C PHE A 302 0.51 -2.10 18.90
N PRO A 303 0.08 -3.37 18.85
CA PRO A 303 -0.18 -4.16 20.05
C PRO A 303 1.08 -4.36 20.89
N LEU A 304 0.98 -4.10 22.20
CA LEU A 304 2.07 -4.30 23.16
C LEU A 304 3.37 -3.67 22.66
N THR A 305 3.38 -2.35 22.50
CA THR A 305 4.54 -1.62 21.98
C THR A 305 5.28 -0.84 23.05
N ARG A 306 6.61 -0.77 22.93
CA ARG A 306 7.44 0.23 23.63
C ARG A 306 7.58 1.51 22.81
N SER A 307 8.11 2.56 23.40
CA SER A 307 8.40 3.83 22.75
C SER A 307 9.90 4.07 22.51
N PHE A 308 10.17 4.97 21.58
CA PHE A 308 11.48 5.51 21.28
C PHE A 308 11.49 7.03 21.48
N GLU A 309 12.68 7.54 21.77
CA GLU A 309 12.95 8.98 21.76
C GLU A 309 14.13 9.24 20.82
N VAL A 310 13.94 10.14 19.86
CA VAL A 310 15.01 10.62 18.99
C VAL A 310 15.77 11.72 19.74
N ALA A 311 17.05 11.50 20.00
CA ALA A 311 17.91 12.46 20.68
C ALA A 311 18.09 13.72 19.82
N LYS A 312 18.12 14.90 20.48
CA LYS A 312 18.30 16.19 19.81
C LYS A 312 19.76 16.49 19.46
N ASP A 313 20.69 15.75 20.04
CA ASP A 313 22.12 15.97 19.84
C ASP A 313 22.51 15.57 18.43
N PHE A 314 23.14 16.50 17.71
CA PHE A 314 23.66 16.19 16.38
C PHE A 314 24.82 15.20 16.49
N LYS A 315 24.72 14.08 15.76
CA LYS A 315 25.82 13.14 15.56
C LYS A 315 26.18 13.11 14.08
N GLN A 316 27.46 13.33 13.79
CA GLN A 316 27.94 13.33 12.42
C GLN A 316 27.68 11.95 11.77
N GLY A 317 27.09 11.98 10.57
CA GLY A 317 26.79 10.77 9.80
C GLY A 317 25.58 9.98 10.29
N VAL A 318 24.81 10.47 11.26
CA VAL A 318 23.62 9.78 11.77
C VAL A 318 22.38 10.66 11.60
N THR A 319 21.32 10.09 11.05
CA THR A 319 19.98 10.69 11.00
C THR A 319 18.98 9.76 11.66
N ALA A 320 17.96 10.34 12.31
CA ALA A 320 16.86 9.60 12.90
C ALA A 320 15.61 10.48 12.95
N ASP A 321 14.47 9.90 12.59
CA ASP A 321 13.18 10.58 12.50
C ASP A 321 12.06 9.67 13.04
N ALA A 322 11.06 10.28 13.67
CA ALA A 322 9.85 9.58 14.07
C ALA A 322 8.99 9.21 12.84
N LEU A 323 8.53 7.96 12.79
CA LEU A 323 7.63 7.46 11.74
C LEU A 323 6.18 7.45 12.19
N CYS A 324 5.93 6.93 13.40
CA CYS A 324 4.61 6.65 13.93
C CYS A 324 4.54 7.19 15.35
N GLU A 325 3.60 8.11 15.59
CA GLU A 325 3.40 8.73 16.90
C GLU A 325 2.01 8.42 17.43
N THR A 326 1.94 8.08 18.72
CA THR A 326 0.65 7.91 19.42
C THR A 326 -0.07 9.23 19.64
N THR A 327 -1.28 9.15 20.20
CA THR A 327 -2.04 10.35 20.55
C THR A 327 -1.46 11.10 21.75
N ALA A 328 -1.88 12.35 21.96
CA ALA A 328 -1.51 13.12 23.14
C ALA A 328 -2.06 12.51 24.46
N ASP A 329 -3.12 11.70 24.37
CA ASP A 329 -3.74 11.03 25.51
C ASP A 329 -3.01 9.74 25.92
N SER A 330 -1.99 9.34 25.16
CA SER A 330 -1.16 8.19 25.47
C SER A 330 -0.14 8.46 26.58
N TYR A 331 0.40 7.38 27.16
CA TYR A 331 1.53 7.42 28.07
C TYR A 331 2.32 6.12 28.06
N GLY A 332 3.59 6.19 28.42
CA GLY A 332 4.51 5.06 28.52
C GLY A 332 4.70 4.67 29.98
N VAL A 333 4.22 3.49 30.36
CA VAL A 333 4.40 2.92 31.69
C VAL A 333 5.82 2.38 31.80
N ALA A 334 6.68 3.09 32.52
CA ALA A 334 8.10 2.77 32.64
C ALA A 334 8.36 1.47 33.44
N ASP A 335 9.48 0.81 33.17
CA ASP A 335 9.89 -0.45 33.81
C ASP A 335 8.83 -1.55 33.71
N PHE A 336 8.08 -1.58 32.60
CA PHE A 336 6.97 -2.51 32.43
C PHE A 336 7.43 -3.97 32.56
N ASN A 337 6.69 -4.74 33.35
CA ASN A 337 6.87 -6.18 33.53
C ASN A 337 5.50 -6.87 33.38
N PRO A 338 5.38 -8.02 32.71
CA PRO A 338 4.08 -8.67 32.48
C PRO A 338 3.41 -9.16 33.77
N ARG A 339 4.14 -9.25 34.88
CA ARG A 339 3.63 -9.58 36.21
C ARG A 339 3.01 -8.38 36.95
N MET A 340 3.04 -7.18 36.37
CA MET A 340 2.40 -6.00 36.96
C MET A 340 0.89 -6.18 37.05
N THR A 341 0.33 -5.93 38.23
CA THR A 341 -1.12 -6.03 38.48
C THR A 341 -1.89 -4.78 38.09
N ARG A 342 -1.20 -3.64 37.90
CA ARG A 342 -1.81 -2.36 37.54
C ARG A 342 -0.95 -1.64 36.51
N VAL A 343 -1.56 -1.38 35.36
CA VAL A 343 -0.96 -0.64 34.23
C VAL A 343 -1.73 0.67 34.09
N THR A 344 -1.40 1.65 34.93
CA THR A 344 -2.00 2.99 34.94
C THR A 344 -0.92 4.03 35.09
N PHE A 345 -1.14 5.24 34.56
CA PHE A 345 -0.17 6.33 34.64
C PHE A 345 0.29 6.66 36.08
N ARG A 346 1.61 6.70 36.30
CA ARG A 346 2.26 7.09 37.54
C ARG A 346 3.02 8.40 37.35
N GLN A 347 2.54 9.44 38.04
CA GLN A 347 3.14 10.77 37.99
C GLN A 347 4.61 10.75 38.44
N GLY A 348 5.46 11.46 37.70
CA GLY A 348 6.90 11.57 38.00
C GLY A 348 7.75 10.37 37.57
N LYS A 349 7.14 9.26 37.13
CA LYS A 349 7.83 8.07 36.64
C LYS A 349 7.54 7.76 35.18
N ASP A 350 6.27 7.83 34.80
CA ASP A 350 5.81 7.48 33.45
C ASP A 350 5.86 8.71 32.52
N VAL A 351 5.95 8.46 31.21
CA VAL A 351 6.11 9.52 30.20
C VAL A 351 4.77 9.80 29.52
N ARG A 352 4.40 11.07 29.39
CA ARG A 352 3.20 11.48 28.64
C ARG A 352 3.48 11.51 27.14
N GLY A 353 2.46 11.16 26.36
CA GLY A 353 2.51 11.23 24.92
C GLY A 353 2.45 12.66 24.36
N PRO A 354 2.56 12.80 23.03
CA PRO A 354 2.70 11.72 22.04
C PRO A 354 4.05 11.00 22.15
N LEU A 355 4.05 9.68 21.91
CA LEU A 355 5.22 8.81 21.97
C LEU A 355 5.50 8.23 20.58
N SER A 356 6.77 8.18 20.18
CA SER A 356 7.16 7.54 18.93
C SER A 356 7.23 6.03 19.12
N VAL A 357 6.44 5.26 18.36
CA VAL A 357 6.40 3.79 18.42
C VAL A 357 7.10 3.13 17.23
N ALA A 358 7.47 3.92 16.22
CA ALA A 358 8.41 3.54 15.19
C ALA A 358 9.26 4.75 14.77
N VAL A 359 10.51 4.49 14.43
CA VAL A 359 11.51 5.47 13.97
C VAL A 359 12.28 4.91 12.78
N SER A 360 12.74 5.78 11.88
CA SER A 360 13.68 5.44 10.81
C SER A 360 14.94 6.26 10.96
N GLY A 361 16.04 5.77 10.40
CA GLY A 361 17.26 6.56 10.36
C GLY A 361 18.25 6.05 9.32
N SER A 362 19.34 6.80 9.17
CA SER A 362 20.48 6.41 8.36
C SER A 362 21.79 6.58 9.10
N VAL A 363 22.77 5.75 8.74
CA VAL A 363 24.14 5.78 9.25
C VAL A 363 25.06 5.84 8.07
N SER A 364 25.81 6.92 7.94
CA SER A 364 26.80 7.14 6.90
C SER A 364 28.20 6.93 7.46
N SER A 365 28.99 6.10 6.79
CA SER A 365 30.40 5.90 7.11
C SER A 365 31.27 6.42 5.97
N GLY A 366 32.17 7.35 6.28
CA GLY A 366 33.11 7.98 5.33
C GLY A 366 32.83 9.46 5.04
N SER A 367 33.70 10.09 4.26
CA SER A 367 33.56 11.47 3.77
C SER A 367 33.67 11.51 2.23
N GLY A 368 32.83 12.34 1.59
CA GLY A 368 32.84 12.51 0.12
C GLY A 368 32.14 11.38 -0.66
N GLU A 369 32.59 11.14 -1.91
CA GLU A 369 31.98 10.20 -2.88
C GLU A 369 32.04 8.72 -2.46
N GLN A 370 32.85 8.36 -1.46
CA GLN A 370 32.96 6.99 -0.93
C GLN A 370 32.00 6.73 0.25
N SER A 371 31.19 7.70 0.65
CA SER A 371 30.22 7.53 1.74
C SER A 371 29.18 6.47 1.37
N LYS A 372 29.15 5.39 2.16
CA LYS A 372 28.06 4.41 2.09
C LYS A 372 27.03 4.76 3.15
N GLU A 373 25.79 4.93 2.71
CA GLU A 373 24.66 5.17 3.60
C GLU A 373 23.97 3.84 3.92
N GLY A 374 24.01 3.43 5.19
CA GLY A 374 23.17 2.42 5.82
C GLY A 374 21.82 2.99 6.22
N ARG A 375 20.74 2.20 6.17
CA ARG A 375 19.41 2.64 6.63
C ARG A 375 18.82 1.62 7.58
N PHE A 376 18.06 2.10 8.55
CA PHE A 376 17.36 1.22 9.46
C PHE A 376 15.98 1.75 9.84
N VAL A 377 15.13 0.85 10.31
CA VAL A 377 13.85 1.15 10.96
C VAL A 377 13.80 0.40 12.28
N ALA A 378 13.33 1.05 13.34
CA ALA A 378 13.03 0.41 14.62
C ALA A 378 11.55 0.61 14.97
N MET A 379 10.86 -0.49 15.29
CA MET A 379 9.46 -0.57 15.68
C MET A 379 9.37 -1.17 17.09
N GLY A 380 8.49 -0.64 17.94
CA GLY A 380 8.42 -1.02 19.35
C GLY A 380 7.67 -2.32 19.62
N THR A 381 7.26 -3.04 18.58
CA THR A 381 6.57 -4.33 18.69
C THR A 381 6.75 -5.15 17.42
N SER A 382 6.98 -6.44 17.60
CA SER A 382 6.88 -7.47 16.55
C SER A 382 5.47 -8.04 16.45
N SER A 383 4.59 -7.76 17.41
CA SER A 383 3.21 -8.25 17.40
C SER A 383 2.39 -7.64 16.27
N ALA A 384 2.71 -6.41 15.82
CA ALA A 384 2.01 -5.76 14.72
C ALA A 384 2.04 -6.56 13.41
N VAL A 385 3.08 -7.39 13.22
CA VAL A 385 3.29 -8.23 12.03
C VAL A 385 3.01 -9.72 12.25
N ALA A 386 2.62 -10.09 13.47
CA ALA A 386 2.23 -11.46 13.80
C ALA A 386 0.96 -11.88 13.05
N ASN A 387 0.79 -13.19 12.84
CA ASN A 387 -0.32 -13.75 12.05
C ASN A 387 -1.71 -13.25 12.49
N ASN A 388 -1.91 -13.00 13.79
CA ASN A 388 -3.16 -12.49 14.35
C ASN A 388 -3.42 -10.98 14.12
N TYR A 389 -2.41 -10.19 13.75
CA TYR A 389 -2.54 -8.74 13.56
C TYR A 389 -2.19 -8.26 12.15
N LEU A 390 -1.40 -9.03 11.39
CA LEU A 390 -1.03 -8.67 10.01
C LEU A 390 -2.25 -8.50 9.09
N GLY A 391 -3.38 -9.13 9.42
CA GLY A 391 -4.64 -8.95 8.69
C GLY A 391 -5.22 -7.53 8.78
N PHE A 392 -4.77 -6.71 9.74
CA PHE A 392 -5.10 -5.30 9.78
C PHE A 392 -4.37 -4.57 8.65
N GLN A 393 -5.13 -4.04 7.68
CA GLN A 393 -4.59 -3.52 6.42
C GLN A 393 -3.44 -2.52 6.63
N GLY A 394 -3.62 -1.57 7.56
CA GLY A 394 -2.56 -0.59 7.84
C GLY A 394 -1.26 -1.22 8.33
N ASN A 395 -1.32 -2.31 9.11
CA ASN A 395 -0.12 -3.00 9.56
C ASN A 395 0.59 -3.69 8.42
N ARG A 396 -0.16 -4.37 7.54
CA ARG A 396 0.39 -4.97 6.33
C ARG A 396 1.03 -3.91 5.43
N ASP A 397 0.36 -2.79 5.22
CA ASP A 397 0.89 -1.70 4.38
C ASP A 397 2.16 -1.09 4.99
N LEU A 398 2.16 -0.84 6.30
CA LEU A 398 3.30 -0.29 7.02
C LEU A 398 4.53 -1.18 6.91
N ILE A 399 4.40 -2.48 7.20
CA ILE A 399 5.55 -3.39 7.16
C ILE A 399 6.09 -3.55 5.75
N MET A 400 5.23 -3.63 4.74
CA MET A 400 5.66 -3.72 3.34
C MET A 400 6.34 -2.44 2.89
N ASN A 401 5.87 -1.27 3.31
CA ASN A 401 6.53 0.01 3.04
C ASN A 401 7.91 0.09 3.69
N MET A 402 8.04 -0.36 4.94
CA MET A 402 9.33 -0.42 5.63
C MET A 402 10.32 -1.32 4.88
N VAL A 403 9.89 -2.52 4.50
CA VAL A 403 10.74 -3.46 3.76
C VAL A 403 11.13 -2.90 2.39
N ASN A 404 10.19 -2.35 1.62
CA ASN A 404 10.47 -1.82 0.28
C ASN A 404 11.39 -0.60 0.33
N TRP A 405 11.21 0.30 1.30
CA TRP A 405 12.10 1.44 1.51
C TRP A 405 13.50 1.01 1.94
N LEU A 406 13.60 0.02 2.83
CA LEU A 406 14.89 -0.53 3.28
C LEU A 406 15.60 -1.28 2.15
N ALA A 407 14.93 -2.19 1.47
CA ALA A 407 15.49 -3.00 0.38
C ALA A 407 15.74 -2.18 -0.91
N ALA A 408 15.58 -0.86 -0.87
CA ALA A 408 15.84 0.10 -1.96
C ALA A 408 15.00 -0.17 -3.23
N ASP A 409 13.76 -0.61 -3.06
CA ASP A 409 12.75 -0.57 -4.11
C ASP A 409 11.68 0.47 -3.74
N GLU A 410 12.06 1.75 -3.73
CA GLU A 410 11.10 2.85 -3.51
C GLU A 410 9.97 2.82 -4.57
N ASP A 411 10.29 2.33 -5.78
CA ASP A 411 9.33 2.05 -6.86
C ASP A 411 8.44 0.81 -6.62
N LEU A 412 8.47 0.17 -5.45
CA LEU A 412 7.54 -0.91 -5.03
C LEU A 412 6.57 -0.49 -3.91
N ILE A 413 6.74 0.68 -3.30
CA ILE A 413 5.97 1.11 -2.10
C ILE A 413 4.44 1.30 -2.38
N SER A 414 4.01 1.61 -3.61
CA SER A 414 2.60 1.96 -3.93
C SER A 414 1.83 1.08 -4.95
N ILE A 415 2.32 -0.10 -5.36
CA ILE A 415 1.61 -0.99 -6.31
C ILE A 415 0.44 -1.77 -5.68
N ARG A 416 0.25 -1.68 -4.36
CA ARG A 416 -0.77 -2.49 -3.67
C ARG A 416 -2.20 -2.16 -4.13
N PRO A 417 -3.06 -3.19 -4.27
CA PRO A 417 -4.40 -3.01 -4.80
C PRO A 417 -5.17 -2.09 -3.88
N LYS A 418 -5.75 -1.04 -4.46
CA LYS A 418 -6.70 -0.19 -3.77
C LYS A 418 -7.83 -1.09 -3.30
N ALA A 419 -7.99 -1.25 -1.99
CA ALA A 419 -9.18 -1.90 -1.45
C ALA A 419 -10.39 -1.18 -2.06
N PRO A 420 -11.40 -1.90 -2.57
CA PRO A 420 -12.63 -1.23 -2.97
C PRO A 420 -13.10 -0.47 -1.75
N ASP A 421 -13.12 0.86 -1.81
CA ASP A 421 -13.67 1.65 -0.74
C ASP A 421 -15.15 1.28 -0.72
N SER A 422 -15.53 0.42 0.22
CA SER A 422 -16.93 0.24 0.52
C SER A 422 -17.32 1.58 1.12
N GLN A 423 -17.89 2.46 0.30
CA GLN A 423 -18.59 3.64 0.79
C GLN A 423 -19.76 3.14 1.62
N THR A 424 -19.48 2.73 2.85
CA THR A 424 -20.48 2.44 3.83
C THR A 424 -21.00 3.79 4.24
N LEU A 425 -22.28 4.04 3.96
CA LEU A 425 -22.95 5.23 4.45
C LEU A 425 -22.96 5.16 6.00
N THR A 426 -22.04 5.85 6.65
CA THR A 426 -21.99 5.93 8.12
C THR A 426 -23.02 6.97 8.58
N LEU A 427 -24.27 6.54 8.69
CA LEU A 427 -25.38 7.38 9.16
C LEU A 427 -25.38 7.41 10.69
N ASN A 428 -25.38 8.60 11.29
CA ASN A 428 -25.69 8.76 12.71
C ASN A 428 -27.16 8.37 12.98
N GLN A 429 -27.51 7.90 14.18
CA GLN A 429 -28.88 7.54 14.58
C GLN A 429 -29.92 8.60 14.19
N LYS A 430 -29.58 9.89 14.29
CA LYS A 430 -30.46 10.98 13.84
C LYS A 430 -30.73 10.93 12.33
N GLN A 431 -29.68 10.78 11.51
CA GLN A 431 -29.81 10.73 10.05
C GLN A 431 -30.56 9.47 9.59
N MET A 432 -30.29 8.32 10.23
CA MET A 432 -31.02 7.08 9.98
C MET A 432 -32.52 7.24 10.26
N ARG A 433 -32.87 7.85 11.40
CA ARG A 433 -34.26 8.12 11.78
C ARG A 433 -34.94 9.12 10.84
N THR A 434 -34.24 10.15 10.39
CA THR A 434 -34.78 11.12 9.42
C THR A 434 -35.06 10.48 8.07
N ILE A 435 -34.16 9.64 7.56
CA ILE A 435 -34.36 8.91 6.30
C ILE A 435 -35.55 7.95 6.41
N LEU A 436 -35.64 7.21 7.53
CA LEU A 436 -36.69 6.24 7.77
C LEU A 436 -38.08 6.93 7.91
N LEU A 437 -38.18 8.02 8.68
CA LEU A 437 -39.41 8.81 8.79
C LEU A 437 -39.76 9.52 7.47
N GLY A 438 -38.78 10.06 6.75
CA GLY A 438 -39.00 10.69 5.45
C GLY A 438 -39.56 9.72 4.41
N GLY A 439 -39.04 8.49 4.36
CA GLY A 439 -39.51 7.45 3.45
C GLY A 439 -40.88 6.88 3.83
N ILE A 440 -41.07 6.50 5.10
CA ILE A 440 -42.30 5.83 5.56
C ILE A 440 -43.46 6.80 5.75
N VAL A 441 -43.20 8.03 6.21
CA VAL A 441 -44.24 9.00 6.55
C VAL A 441 -44.31 10.10 5.48
N GLY A 442 -43.17 10.65 5.07
CA GLY A 442 -43.11 11.76 4.12
C GLY A 442 -43.64 11.41 2.73
N LEU A 443 -43.20 10.28 2.16
CA LEU A 443 -43.61 9.89 0.80
C LEU A 443 -45.11 9.59 0.70
N PRO A 444 -45.74 8.82 1.61
CA PRO A 444 -47.19 8.62 1.59
C PRO A 444 -47.98 9.90 1.84
N LEU A 445 -47.52 10.79 2.73
CA LEU A 445 -48.17 12.09 2.95
C LEU A 445 -48.14 12.96 1.70
N LEU A 446 -47.02 12.98 0.97
CA LEU A 446 -46.93 13.69 -0.31
C LEU A 446 -47.91 13.14 -1.34
N ILE A 447 -48.08 11.81 -1.41
CA ILE A 447 -49.05 11.17 -2.30
C ILE A 447 -50.48 11.53 -1.88
N ILE A 448 -50.80 11.50 -0.59
CA ILE A 448 -52.12 11.88 -0.06
C ILE A 448 -52.41 13.36 -0.32
N LEU A 449 -51.44 14.25 -0.12
CA LEU A 449 -51.56 15.69 -0.39
C LEU A 449 -51.77 15.95 -1.88
N ALA A 450 -50.99 15.30 -2.75
CA ALA A 450 -51.19 15.39 -4.19
C ALA A 450 -52.58 14.88 -4.59
N GLY A 451 -53.01 13.73 -4.06
CA GLY A 451 -54.33 13.16 -4.32
C GLY A 451 -55.48 14.04 -3.86
N THR A 452 -55.41 14.58 -2.65
CA THR A 452 -56.43 15.51 -2.10
C THR A 452 -56.45 16.83 -2.86
N THR A 453 -55.30 17.37 -3.26
CA THR A 453 -55.23 18.60 -4.08
C THR A 453 -55.88 18.40 -5.45
N VAL A 454 -55.61 17.27 -6.11
CA VAL A 454 -56.25 16.91 -7.39
C VAL A 454 -57.76 16.72 -7.21
N TRP A 455 -58.18 16.06 -6.12
CA TRP A 455 -59.60 15.86 -5.80
C TRP A 455 -60.34 17.19 -5.58
N PHE A 456 -59.78 18.12 -4.81
CA PHE A 456 -60.37 19.45 -4.60
C PHE A 456 -60.41 20.28 -5.89
N ARG A 457 -59.38 20.20 -6.75
CA ARG A 457 -59.38 20.86 -8.06
C ARG A 457 -60.40 20.30 -9.05
N ARG A 458 -60.80 19.04 -8.91
CA ARG A 458 -61.85 18.41 -9.74
C ARG A 458 -63.27 18.68 -9.23
N ARG A 459 -63.40 19.16 -8.00
CA ARG A 459 -64.70 19.43 -7.33
C ARG A 459 -65.15 20.89 -7.45
N ARG A 460 -64.24 21.78 -7.85
CA ARG A 460 -64.55 23.06 -8.47
C ARG A 460 -64.69 22.85 -9.97
#